data_AF-A0A5M4AXZ3-F1
#
_entry.id   AF-A0A5M4AXZ3-F1
#
_cell.length_a   1.000
_cell.length_b   1.000
_cell.length_c   1.000
_cell.angle_alpha   90.00
_cell.angle_beta   90.00
_cell.angle_gamma   90.00
#
_symmetry.space_group_name_H-M   'P 1'
#
loop_
_entity.id
_entity.type
_entity.pdbx_description
1 polymer ?
#
loop_
_entity_poly.entity_id
_entity_poly.type
_entity_poly.pdbx_seq_one_letter_code
_entity_poly.pdbx_strand_id
1 'polypeptide(L)'
;MENYFDNRRLLQLLLKWKLHLGIIAVLAAILAAIFTGPTFIHPKFRSTAKVYPMLDVRTFSDESETEQMLEFFKSTDLKRRMVETFDLGEAYQVSKDYPYFWSTVLDRYDKNVDMRKTEYQAVEISVLDEEPQRASDMVDSLISFCDRKMLHIYRQRYREYAATSGLELKNLVRQRDSLVKDLTHYSEETGLLNYPEQVKEVTRGYMEAIVKGGASSASSREVKKNLDNLGRKGIRFWQMSEEMEGRNIEIDSLRTYHNWALSQANKETKFARVVQRPFPADRKYWPKRTLIVLLSVLFALFIGTVVVAAVDRSKS
;
A
#
# COMPACT_ATOMS: atom_id res chain seq x y z
N MET A 1 -24.43 39.00 -44.52
CA MET A 1 -23.31 38.38 -43.82
C MET A 1 -22.17 38.26 -44.82
N GLU A 2 -21.39 39.34 -44.97
CA GLU A 2 -20.24 39.33 -45.88
C GLU A 2 -19.19 38.34 -45.37
N ASN A 3 -18.51 37.65 -46.29
CA ASN A 3 -17.47 36.68 -45.97
C ASN A 3 -16.26 37.39 -45.34
N TYR A 4 -16.30 37.58 -44.03
CA TYR A 4 -15.29 38.27 -43.21
C TYR A 4 -13.94 37.52 -43.13
N PHE A 5 -13.85 36.33 -43.72
CA PHE A 5 -12.61 35.56 -43.92
C PHE A 5 -12.34 35.36 -45.42
N ASP A 6 -12.29 36.46 -46.17
CA ASP A 6 -11.76 36.39 -47.52
C ASP A 6 -10.23 36.19 -47.40
N ASN A 7 -9.78 34.93 -47.49
CA ASN A 7 -8.38 34.53 -47.30
C ASN A 7 -7.40 35.39 -48.12
N ARG A 8 -7.86 35.94 -49.25
CA ARG A 8 -7.10 36.87 -50.09
C ARG A 8 -6.82 38.21 -49.40
N ARG A 9 -7.80 38.79 -48.67
CA ARG A 9 -7.62 40.05 -47.93
C ARG A 9 -6.68 39.88 -46.74
N LEU A 10 -6.79 38.77 -46.02
CA LEU A 10 -5.85 38.45 -44.93
C LEU A 10 -4.42 38.30 -45.45
N LEU A 11 -4.22 37.57 -46.56
CA LEU A 11 -2.90 37.44 -47.18
C LEU A 11 -2.33 38.79 -47.64
N GLN A 12 -3.16 39.65 -48.24
CA GLN A 12 -2.73 41.00 -48.66
C GLN A 12 -2.33 41.87 -47.46
N LEU A 13 -3.08 41.79 -46.35
CA LEU A 13 -2.78 42.52 -45.12
C LEU A 13 -1.45 42.05 -44.49
N LEU A 14 -1.23 40.73 -44.44
CA LEU A 14 0.03 40.14 -43.97
C LEU A 14 1.22 40.57 -44.83
N LEU A 15 1.06 40.58 -46.16
CA LEU A 15 2.11 41.00 -47.09
C LEU A 15 2.40 42.50 -47.02
N LYS A 16 1.36 43.34 -46.86
CA LYS A 16 1.47 44.79 -46.68
C LYS A 16 2.28 45.14 -45.43
N TRP A 17 2.03 44.43 -44.33
CA TRP A 17 2.64 44.71 -43.03
C TRP A 17 3.80 43.76 -42.65
N LYS A 18 4.33 43.00 -43.61
CA LYS A 18 5.36 41.96 -43.40
C LYS A 18 6.59 42.44 -42.62
N LEU A 19 7.02 43.69 -42.82
CA LEU A 19 8.16 44.27 -42.10
C LEU A 19 7.84 44.47 -40.61
N HIS A 20 6.66 44.99 -40.29
CA HIS A 20 6.23 45.21 -38.90
C HIS A 20 6.03 43.89 -38.16
N LEU A 21 5.38 42.91 -38.82
CA LEU A 21 5.21 41.56 -38.27
C LEU A 21 6.56 40.84 -38.11
N GLY A 22 7.49 41.03 -39.05
CA GLY A 22 8.86 40.52 -38.93
C GLY A 22 9.62 41.10 -37.74
N ILE A 23 9.52 42.42 -37.52
CA ILE A 23 10.12 43.08 -36.34
C ILE A 23 9.50 42.55 -35.04
N ILE A 24 8.17 42.43 -34.97
CA ILE A 24 7.47 41.86 -33.81
C ILE A 24 7.94 40.44 -33.51
N ALA A 25 8.07 39.60 -34.55
CA ALA A 25 8.56 38.23 -34.40
C ALA A 25 9.99 38.18 -33.85
N VAL A 26 10.90 38.98 -34.38
CA VAL A 26 12.30 39.03 -33.92
C VAL A 26 12.39 39.55 -32.49
N LEU A 27 11.67 40.62 -32.15
CA LEU A 27 11.64 41.16 -30.79
C LEU A 27 11.05 40.13 -29.80
N ALA A 28 9.96 39.47 -30.16
CA ALA A 28 9.36 38.42 -29.34
C ALA A 28 10.33 37.26 -29.12
N ALA A 29 11.08 36.85 -30.16
CA ALA A 29 12.08 35.79 -30.05
C ALA A 29 13.23 36.17 -29.10
N ILE A 30 13.77 37.39 -29.23
CA ILE A 30 14.86 37.90 -28.39
C ILE A 30 14.40 37.98 -26.92
N LEU A 31 13.23 38.60 -26.67
CA LEU A 31 12.70 38.74 -25.32
C LEU A 31 12.43 37.36 -24.70
N ALA A 32 11.80 36.44 -25.45
CA ALA A 32 11.56 35.08 -24.96
C ALA A 32 12.87 34.33 -24.67
N ALA A 33 13.92 34.51 -25.47
CA ALA A 33 15.22 33.91 -25.23
C ALA A 33 15.89 34.45 -23.95
N ILE A 34 15.78 35.76 -23.69
CA ILE A 34 16.31 36.41 -22.49
C ILE A 34 15.54 35.96 -21.24
N PHE A 35 14.21 36.07 -21.25
CA PHE A 35 13.37 35.73 -20.09
C PHE A 35 13.32 34.23 -19.79
N THR A 36 13.71 33.36 -20.73
CA THR A 36 13.89 31.91 -20.48
C THR A 36 15.34 31.52 -20.18
N GLY A 37 16.21 32.53 -20.05
CA GLY A 37 17.58 32.39 -19.60
C GLY A 37 17.68 31.90 -18.15
N PRO A 38 18.84 31.32 -17.76
CA PRO A 38 19.05 30.76 -16.42
C PRO A 38 19.04 31.82 -15.31
N THR A 39 19.12 33.10 -15.68
CA THR A 39 19.03 34.25 -14.77
C THR A 39 17.60 34.50 -14.27
N PHE A 40 16.59 34.13 -15.05
CA PHE A 40 15.17 34.30 -14.69
C PHE A 40 14.52 32.96 -14.35
N ILE A 41 14.88 31.91 -15.09
CA ILE A 41 14.30 30.58 -14.96
C ILE A 41 15.41 29.57 -14.76
N HIS A 42 15.59 29.14 -13.51
CA HIS A 42 16.57 28.12 -13.17
C HIS A 42 16.26 26.80 -13.89
N PRO A 43 17.28 26.14 -14.45
CA PRO A 43 17.10 24.84 -15.09
C PRO A 43 16.73 23.80 -14.03
N LYS A 44 15.72 22.98 -14.33
CA LYS A 44 15.34 21.84 -13.51
C LYS A 44 15.72 20.54 -14.20
N PHE A 45 16.21 19.59 -13.42
CA PHE A 45 16.59 18.24 -13.78
C PHE A 45 15.54 17.27 -13.25
N ARG A 46 15.30 16.19 -14.00
CA ARG A 46 14.31 15.17 -13.63
C ARG A 46 15.02 13.89 -13.24
N SER A 47 14.70 13.35 -12.08
CA SER A 47 15.02 11.96 -11.74
C SER A 47 13.74 11.15 -11.59
N THR A 48 13.77 9.88 -12.02
CA THR A 48 12.60 9.01 -12.03
C THR A 48 12.96 7.61 -11.55
N ALA A 49 12.09 7.00 -10.75
CA ALA A 49 12.15 5.61 -10.36
C ALA A 49 10.82 4.90 -10.63
N LYS A 50 10.89 3.58 -10.80
CA LYS A 50 9.71 2.71 -10.91
C LYS A 50 9.78 1.63 -9.84
N VAL A 51 8.72 1.53 -9.05
CA VAL A 51 8.62 0.57 -7.96
C VAL A 51 7.35 -0.25 -8.07
N TYR A 52 7.45 -1.53 -7.75
CA TYR A 52 6.27 -2.41 -7.60
C TYR A 52 5.94 -2.59 -6.12
N PRO A 53 4.65 -2.65 -5.74
CA PRO A 53 4.28 -3.14 -4.44
C PRO A 53 4.70 -4.60 -4.27
N MET A 54 5.10 -4.97 -3.05
CA MET A 54 5.31 -6.36 -2.70
C MET A 54 3.99 -7.11 -2.80
N LEU A 55 3.97 -8.16 -3.64
CA LEU A 55 2.85 -9.10 -3.69
C LEU A 55 2.67 -9.72 -2.30
N ASP A 56 1.44 -9.77 -1.80
CA ASP A 56 1.01 -10.25 -0.46
C ASP A 56 0.82 -9.18 0.64
N VAL A 57 0.77 -7.90 0.27
CA VAL A 57 0.16 -6.89 1.15
C VAL A 57 -1.36 -7.00 1.02
N ARG A 58 -2.04 -7.50 2.06
CA ARG A 58 -3.50 -7.39 2.12
C ARG A 58 -3.89 -5.92 2.00
N THR A 59 -4.67 -5.59 0.98
CA THR A 59 -5.24 -4.27 0.76
C THR A 59 -6.16 -3.90 1.93
N PHE A 60 -6.23 -2.61 2.26
CA PHE A 60 -7.13 -2.15 3.32
C PHE A 60 -8.60 -2.11 2.87
N SER A 61 -8.84 -2.09 1.55
CA SER A 61 -10.15 -2.00 0.92
C SER A 61 -10.12 -2.65 -0.48
N ASP A 62 -11.06 -2.30 -1.34
CA ASP A 62 -11.22 -2.80 -2.72
C ASP A 62 -10.23 -2.16 -3.72
N GLU A 63 -9.29 -1.35 -3.24
CA GLU A 63 -8.22 -0.74 -4.03
C GLU A 63 -7.13 -1.74 -4.44
N SER A 64 -6.42 -1.46 -5.54
CA SER A 64 -5.23 -2.25 -5.91
C SER A 64 -4.04 -1.98 -4.99
N GLU A 65 -3.08 -2.92 -4.85
CA GLU A 65 -1.90 -2.71 -4.01
C GLU A 65 -1.07 -1.49 -4.46
N THR A 66 -1.16 -1.15 -5.74
CA THR A 66 -0.49 0.01 -6.34
C THR A 66 -1.14 1.32 -5.93
N GLU A 67 -2.47 1.36 -5.86
CA GLU A 67 -3.22 2.55 -5.37
C GLU A 67 -2.98 2.74 -3.89
N GLN A 68 -3.05 1.66 -3.10
CA GLN A 68 -2.71 1.70 -1.69
C GLN A 68 -1.30 2.28 -1.50
N MET A 69 -0.29 1.75 -2.19
CA MET A 69 1.08 2.29 -2.13
C MET A 69 1.16 3.76 -2.56
N LEU A 70 0.37 4.18 -3.55
CA LEU A 70 0.32 5.57 -4.00
C LEU A 70 -0.20 6.50 -2.91
N GLU A 71 -1.19 6.07 -2.12
CA GLU A 71 -1.67 6.82 -0.95
C GLU A 71 -0.59 6.96 0.13
N PHE A 72 0.21 5.91 0.37
CA PHE A 72 1.37 6.03 1.27
C PHE A 72 2.36 7.08 0.75
N PHE A 73 2.73 7.03 -0.53
CA PHE A 73 3.64 8.01 -1.13
C PHE A 73 3.12 9.46 -1.06
N LYS A 74 1.81 9.66 -1.22
CA LYS A 74 1.16 10.97 -1.19
C LYS A 74 0.86 11.51 0.21
N SER A 75 1.12 10.71 1.25
CA SER A 75 0.79 11.09 2.62
C SER A 75 1.57 12.32 3.11
N THR A 76 0.88 13.19 3.87
CA THR A 76 1.43 14.47 4.34
C THR A 76 2.67 14.30 5.23
N ASP A 77 2.74 13.24 6.03
CA ASP A 77 3.91 12.94 6.86
C ASP A 77 5.15 12.59 6.04
N LEU A 78 5.00 11.88 4.91
CA LEU A 78 6.11 11.67 3.98
C LEU A 78 6.54 13.00 3.35
N LYS A 79 5.60 13.82 2.88
CA LYS A 79 5.91 15.14 2.32
C LYS A 79 6.66 16.02 3.33
N ARG A 80 6.20 16.07 4.58
CA ARG A 80 6.87 16.84 5.65
C ARG A 80 8.28 16.31 5.92
N ARG A 81 8.43 14.99 6.02
CA ARG A 81 9.75 14.36 6.19
C ARG A 81 10.70 14.68 5.04
N MET A 82 10.20 14.73 3.81
CA MET A 82 10.99 15.15 2.65
C MET A 82 11.42 16.62 2.75
N VAL A 83 10.50 17.51 3.12
CA VAL A 83 10.79 18.93 3.33
C VAL A 83 11.90 19.13 4.35
N GLU A 84 11.83 18.42 5.47
CA GLU A 84 12.83 18.50 6.54
C GLU A 84 14.17 17.87 6.13
N THR A 85 14.14 16.71 5.47
CA THR A 85 15.37 15.96 5.11
C THR A 85 16.24 16.71 4.10
N PHE A 86 15.61 17.42 3.16
CA PHE A 86 16.30 18.11 2.05
C PHE A 86 16.33 19.64 2.22
N ASP A 87 15.96 20.15 3.39
CA ASP A 87 15.70 21.57 3.67
C ASP A 87 15.01 22.29 2.49
N LEU A 88 13.88 21.74 2.05
CA LEU A 88 13.18 22.24 0.85
C LEU A 88 12.66 23.67 1.03
N GLY A 89 12.58 24.17 2.26
CA GLY A 89 12.35 25.59 2.52
C GLY A 89 13.43 26.45 1.90
N GLU A 90 14.69 26.14 2.15
CA GLU A 90 15.83 26.84 1.56
C GLU A 90 15.92 26.60 0.05
N ALA A 91 15.84 25.33 -0.38
CA ALA A 91 15.93 24.96 -1.79
C ALA A 91 14.85 25.65 -2.65
N TYR A 92 13.67 25.85 -2.08
CA TYR A 92 12.60 26.56 -2.75
C TYR A 92 12.61 28.05 -2.49
N GLN A 93 13.47 28.62 -1.64
CA GLN A 93 13.46 30.04 -1.28
C GLN A 93 12.15 30.45 -0.58
N VAL A 94 11.77 29.70 0.46
CA VAL A 94 10.68 30.02 1.38
C VAL A 94 11.27 30.19 2.77
N SER A 95 11.18 31.41 3.33
CA SER A 95 11.70 31.70 4.67
C SER A 95 10.94 30.90 5.74
N LYS A 96 11.67 30.34 6.71
CA LYS A 96 11.09 29.61 7.86
C LYS A 96 10.20 30.50 8.74
N ASP A 97 10.44 31.82 8.73
CA ASP A 97 9.64 32.81 9.46
C ASP A 97 8.36 33.23 8.71
N TYR A 98 8.16 32.72 7.48
CA TYR A 98 6.98 33.04 6.69
C TYR A 98 5.72 32.40 7.33
N PRO A 99 4.65 33.18 7.63
CA PRO A 99 3.46 32.65 8.31
C PRO A 99 2.79 31.46 7.59
N TYR A 100 2.95 31.37 6.27
CA TYR A 100 2.41 30.29 5.44
C TYR A 100 3.50 29.34 4.90
N PHE A 101 4.60 29.20 5.64
CA PHE A 101 5.76 28.37 5.26
C PHE A 101 5.33 26.98 4.77
N TRP A 102 4.63 26.21 5.61
CA TRP A 102 4.26 24.83 5.30
C TRP A 102 3.35 24.72 4.08
N SER A 103 2.30 25.53 3.99
CA SER A 103 1.39 25.53 2.84
C SER A 103 2.13 25.84 1.53
N THR A 104 3.07 26.78 1.57
CA THR A 104 3.83 27.22 0.39
C THR A 104 4.86 26.19 -0.03
N VAL A 105 5.61 25.63 0.91
CA VAL A 105 6.61 24.60 0.61
C VAL A 105 5.95 23.33 0.11
N LEU A 106 4.82 22.91 0.70
CA LEU A 106 4.07 21.74 0.23
C LEU A 106 3.45 21.95 -1.16
N ASP A 107 2.94 23.15 -1.47
CA ASP A 107 2.48 23.49 -2.82
C ASP A 107 3.64 23.44 -3.85
N ARG A 108 4.82 23.96 -3.49
CA ARG A 108 6.02 23.88 -4.35
C ARG A 108 6.49 22.44 -4.52
N TYR A 109 6.43 21.64 -3.46
CA TYR A 109 6.73 20.21 -3.50
C TYR A 109 5.79 19.48 -4.46
N ASP A 110 4.48 19.70 -4.37
CA ASP A 110 3.49 19.03 -5.22
C ASP A 110 3.60 19.40 -6.71
N LYS A 111 4.18 20.57 -7.03
CA LYS A 111 4.52 20.97 -8.41
C LYS A 111 5.78 20.30 -8.95
N ASN A 112 6.67 19.85 -8.06
CA ASN A 112 7.97 19.29 -8.41
C ASN A 112 8.01 17.77 -8.28
N VAL A 113 7.10 17.16 -7.51
CA VAL A 113 7.06 15.73 -7.26
C VAL A 113 5.78 15.14 -7.85
N ASP A 114 5.93 14.28 -8.85
CA ASP A 114 4.84 13.55 -9.49
C ASP A 114 4.93 12.07 -9.16
N MET A 115 3.78 11.49 -8.80
CA MET A 115 3.65 10.08 -8.44
C MET A 115 2.40 9.54 -9.11
N ARG A 116 2.57 8.53 -9.96
CA ARG A 116 1.48 7.99 -10.76
C ARG A 116 1.60 6.48 -10.91
N LYS A 117 0.43 5.85 -11.05
CA LYS A 117 0.31 4.45 -11.46
C LYS A 117 0.62 4.35 -12.96
N THR A 118 1.47 3.39 -13.32
CA THR A 118 1.77 3.05 -14.72
C THR A 118 0.77 2.00 -15.23
N GLU A 119 0.70 1.81 -16.54
CA GLU A 119 -0.13 0.78 -17.17
C GLU A 119 0.19 -0.64 -16.68
N TYR A 120 1.45 -0.87 -16.27
CA TYR A 120 1.93 -2.17 -15.77
C TYR A 120 1.86 -2.31 -14.24
N GLN A 121 1.01 -1.54 -13.54
CA GLN A 121 0.85 -1.60 -12.08
C GLN A 121 2.14 -1.31 -11.26
N ALA A 122 3.10 -0.58 -11.84
CA ALA A 122 4.17 0.03 -11.06
C ALA A 122 3.76 1.45 -10.64
N VAL A 123 4.31 1.93 -9.52
CA VAL A 123 4.33 3.35 -9.18
C VAL A 123 5.56 3.98 -9.83
N GLU A 124 5.35 4.98 -10.68
CA GLU A 124 6.40 5.85 -11.19
C GLU A 124 6.48 7.09 -10.30
N ILE A 125 7.67 7.36 -9.77
CA ILE A 125 7.99 8.52 -8.93
C ILE A 125 8.94 9.39 -9.72
N SER A 126 8.59 10.66 -9.93
CA SER A 126 9.41 11.62 -10.64
C SER A 126 9.58 12.89 -9.82
N VAL A 127 10.82 13.34 -9.66
CA VAL A 127 11.15 14.59 -8.96
C VAL A 127 11.85 15.55 -9.92
N LEU A 128 11.43 16.81 -9.89
CA LEU A 128 12.07 17.93 -10.56
C LEU A 128 12.79 18.79 -9.54
N ASP A 129 14.10 18.98 -9.72
CA ASP A 129 14.91 19.83 -8.85
C ASP A 129 15.96 20.61 -9.66
N GLU A 130 16.41 21.75 -9.17
CA GLU A 130 17.51 22.53 -9.76
C GLU A 130 18.86 21.80 -9.68
N GLU A 131 19.03 20.97 -8.66
CA GLU A 131 20.21 20.14 -8.47
C GLU A 131 19.90 18.68 -8.88
N PRO A 132 20.60 18.14 -9.91
CA PRO A 132 20.31 16.79 -10.41
C PRO A 132 20.57 15.70 -9.37
N GLN A 133 21.55 15.90 -8.49
CA GLN A 133 21.84 14.95 -7.41
C GLN A 133 20.71 14.94 -6.37
N ARG A 134 20.27 16.13 -5.92
CA ARG A 134 19.13 16.26 -5.00
C ARG A 134 17.86 15.64 -5.56
N ALA A 135 17.55 15.83 -6.85
CA ALA A 135 16.42 15.17 -7.49
C ALA A 135 16.49 13.62 -7.36
N SER A 136 17.68 13.05 -7.59
CA SER A 136 17.91 11.60 -7.47
C SER A 136 17.76 11.12 -6.03
N ASP A 137 18.39 11.82 -5.09
CA ASP A 137 18.38 11.47 -3.67
C ASP A 137 16.97 11.61 -3.08
N MET A 138 16.18 12.58 -3.56
CA MET A 138 14.79 12.76 -3.17
C MET A 138 13.93 11.56 -3.57
N VAL A 139 14.09 11.04 -4.80
CA VAL A 139 13.35 9.86 -5.25
C VAL A 139 13.74 8.64 -4.43
N ASP A 140 15.03 8.42 -4.18
CA ASP A 140 15.52 7.27 -3.39
C ASP A 140 15.02 7.35 -1.93
N SER A 141 15.08 8.54 -1.33
CA SER A 141 14.60 8.78 0.03
C SER A 141 13.09 8.60 0.16
N LEU A 142 12.31 9.03 -0.84
CA LEU A 142 10.86 8.79 -0.87
C LEU A 142 10.53 7.29 -0.80
N ILE A 143 11.24 6.48 -1.59
CA ILE A 143 11.09 5.02 -1.57
C ILE A 143 11.46 4.47 -0.19
N SER A 144 12.59 4.90 0.38
CA SER A 144 13.02 4.46 1.72
C SER A 144 12.01 4.85 2.82
N PHE A 145 11.46 6.05 2.76
CA PHE A 145 10.48 6.54 3.74
C PHE A 145 9.15 5.81 3.62
N CYS A 146 8.69 5.57 2.39
CA CYS A 146 7.49 4.77 2.13
C CYS A 146 7.66 3.34 2.67
N ASP A 147 8.79 2.69 2.37
CA ASP A 147 9.12 1.35 2.88
C ASP A 147 9.07 1.29 4.41
N ARG A 148 9.72 2.25 5.08
CA ARG A 148 9.73 2.29 6.56
C ARG A 148 8.34 2.52 7.13
N LYS A 149 7.55 3.39 6.52
CA LYS A 149 6.19 3.69 6.97
C LYS A 149 5.28 2.46 6.80
N MET A 150 5.31 1.83 5.63
CA MET A 150 4.55 0.60 5.36
C MET A 150 4.96 -0.50 6.34
N LEU A 151 6.27 -0.70 6.57
CA LEU A 151 6.77 -1.68 7.53
C LEU A 151 6.30 -1.38 8.96
N HIS A 152 6.31 -0.11 9.37
CA HIS A 152 5.84 0.28 10.70
C HIS A 152 4.35 -0.07 10.90
N ILE A 153 3.48 0.34 9.97
CA ILE A 153 2.05 0.06 10.02
C ILE A 153 1.77 -1.44 9.96
N TYR A 154 2.48 -2.16 9.09
CA TYR A 154 2.37 -3.62 8.99
C TYR A 154 2.74 -4.29 10.32
N ARG A 155 3.92 -3.99 10.88
CA ARG A 155 4.36 -4.56 12.16
C ARG A 155 3.40 -4.25 13.29
N GLN A 156 2.86 -3.03 13.35
CA GLN A 156 1.87 -2.66 14.37
C GLN A 156 0.64 -3.56 14.30
N ARG A 157 0.04 -3.73 13.12
CA ARG A 157 -1.12 -4.61 12.93
C ARG A 157 -0.86 -6.04 13.37
N TYR A 158 0.29 -6.61 13.02
CA TYR A 158 0.60 -7.99 13.38
C TYR A 158 0.95 -8.17 14.87
N ARG A 159 1.43 -7.12 15.55
CA ARG A 159 1.56 -7.15 17.02
C ARG A 159 0.20 -7.22 17.69
N GLU A 160 -0.79 -6.50 17.18
CA GLU A 160 -2.17 -6.57 17.69
C GLU A 160 -2.74 -7.99 17.49
N TYR A 161 -2.55 -8.59 16.31
CA TYR A 161 -2.98 -9.97 16.05
C TYR A 161 -2.27 -11.00 16.95
N ALA A 162 -0.96 -10.83 17.17
CA ALA A 162 -0.19 -11.67 18.07
C ALA A 162 -0.66 -11.52 19.53
N ALA A 163 -0.95 -10.30 19.98
CA ALA A 163 -1.45 -10.04 21.32
C ALA A 163 -2.82 -10.69 21.55
N THR A 164 -3.76 -10.51 20.61
CA THR A 164 -5.11 -11.11 20.69
C THR A 164 -5.04 -12.63 20.68
N SER A 165 -4.31 -13.22 19.73
CA SER A 165 -4.17 -14.69 19.65
C SER A 165 -3.44 -15.28 20.85
N GLY A 166 -2.47 -14.57 21.42
CA GLY A 166 -1.75 -15.01 22.62
C GLY A 166 -2.64 -15.02 23.88
N LEU A 167 -3.51 -14.02 24.02
CA LEU A 167 -4.50 -13.98 25.09
C LEU A 167 -5.49 -15.15 24.97
N GLU A 168 -6.01 -15.38 23.77
CA GLU A 168 -6.98 -16.45 23.52
C GLU A 168 -6.36 -17.84 23.71
N LEU A 169 -5.12 -18.03 23.25
CA LEU A 169 -4.36 -19.27 23.46
C LEU A 169 -4.18 -19.57 24.95
N LYS A 170 -3.89 -18.53 25.76
CA LYS A 170 -3.76 -18.68 27.21
C LYS A 170 -5.09 -19.11 27.86
N ASN A 171 -6.22 -18.60 27.38
CA ASN A 171 -7.54 -18.98 27.87
C ASN A 171 -7.89 -20.42 27.50
N LEU A 172 -7.68 -20.82 26.24
CA LEU A 172 -7.93 -22.19 25.78
C LEU A 172 -7.06 -23.21 26.50
N VAL A 173 -5.78 -22.90 26.71
CA VAL A 173 -4.87 -23.76 27.49
C VAL A 173 -5.39 -23.96 28.92
N ARG A 174 -5.87 -22.90 29.59
CA ARG A 174 -6.47 -23.02 30.93
C ARG A 174 -7.74 -23.86 30.94
N GLN A 175 -8.61 -23.69 29.93
CA GLN A 175 -9.82 -24.50 29.80
C GLN A 175 -9.50 -25.98 29.59
N ARG A 176 -8.54 -26.28 28.70
CA ARG A 176 -8.02 -27.63 28.51
C ARG A 176 -7.45 -28.20 29.80
N ASP A 177 -6.64 -27.45 30.54
CA ASP A 177 -6.05 -27.93 31.79
C ASP A 177 -7.12 -28.26 32.86
N SER A 178 -8.19 -27.44 32.92
CA SER A 178 -9.35 -27.74 33.76
C SER A 178 -10.05 -29.02 33.32
N LEU A 179 -10.29 -29.18 32.01
CA LEU A 179 -10.95 -30.36 31.45
C LEU A 179 -10.13 -31.63 31.64
N VAL A 180 -8.80 -31.56 31.50
CA VAL A 180 -7.88 -32.67 31.78
C VAL A 180 -7.98 -33.07 33.24
N LYS A 181 -8.03 -32.09 34.16
CA LYS A 181 -8.19 -32.37 35.59
C LYS A 181 -9.52 -33.07 35.87
N ASP A 182 -10.63 -32.56 35.32
CA ASP A 182 -11.96 -33.12 35.51
C ASP A 182 -12.07 -34.53 34.89
N LEU A 183 -11.50 -34.74 33.70
CA LEU A 183 -11.48 -36.03 33.02
C LEU A 183 -10.63 -37.05 33.78
N THR A 184 -9.49 -36.63 34.33
CA THR A 184 -8.63 -37.49 35.15
C THR A 184 -9.36 -37.93 36.41
N HIS A 185 -9.98 -36.99 37.12
CA HIS A 185 -10.78 -37.30 38.31
C HIS A 185 -11.94 -38.25 37.97
N TYR A 186 -12.69 -37.98 36.90
CA TYR A 186 -13.78 -38.85 36.46
C TYR A 186 -13.27 -40.25 36.05
N SER A 187 -12.10 -40.34 35.42
CA SER A 187 -11.43 -41.60 35.09
C SER A 187 -11.11 -42.41 36.35
N GLU A 188 -10.52 -41.78 37.37
CA GLU A 188 -10.21 -42.40 38.66
C GLU A 188 -11.46 -42.91 39.40
N GLU A 189 -12.55 -42.13 39.40
CA GLU A 189 -13.81 -42.52 40.06
C GLU A 189 -14.56 -43.65 39.35
N THR A 190 -14.38 -43.77 38.03
CA THR A 190 -15.17 -44.69 37.20
C THR A 190 -14.40 -45.90 36.70
N GLY A 191 -13.06 -45.85 36.71
CA GLY A 191 -12.17 -46.84 36.09
C GLY A 191 -12.19 -46.81 34.55
N LEU A 192 -12.77 -45.77 33.95
CA LEU A 192 -12.85 -45.63 32.50
C LEU A 192 -11.55 -45.06 31.95
N LEU A 193 -11.01 -45.70 30.91
CA LEU A 193 -9.75 -45.32 30.27
C LEU A 193 -9.94 -45.07 28.77
N ASN A 194 -10.74 -45.91 28.11
CA ASN A 194 -11.02 -45.83 26.68
C ASN A 194 -12.43 -46.36 26.45
N TYR A 195 -13.41 -45.46 26.48
CA TYR A 195 -14.82 -45.83 26.42
C TYR A 195 -15.21 -46.64 25.16
N PRO A 196 -14.87 -46.23 23.92
CA PRO A 196 -15.22 -47.00 22.73
C PRO A 196 -14.68 -48.42 22.75
N GLU A 197 -13.40 -48.59 23.12
CA GLU A 197 -12.77 -49.91 23.15
C GLU A 197 -13.33 -50.76 24.30
N GLN A 198 -13.54 -50.16 25.47
CA GLN A 198 -14.13 -50.85 26.63
C GLN A 198 -15.57 -51.31 26.35
N VAL A 199 -16.42 -50.50 25.70
CA VAL A 199 -17.78 -50.89 25.31
C VAL A 199 -17.75 -52.05 24.32
N LYS A 200 -16.91 -51.98 23.30
CA LYS A 200 -16.77 -53.03 22.28
C LYS A 200 -16.37 -54.36 22.91
N GLU A 201 -15.33 -54.37 23.74
CA GLU A 201 -14.81 -55.58 24.36
C GLU A 201 -15.77 -56.16 25.41
N VAL A 202 -16.42 -55.32 26.24
CA VAL A 202 -17.41 -55.79 27.22
C VAL A 202 -18.66 -56.33 26.53
N THR A 203 -19.11 -55.71 25.43
CA THR A 203 -20.24 -56.22 24.63
C THR A 203 -19.90 -57.57 24.02
N ARG A 204 -18.70 -57.74 23.45
CA ARG A 204 -18.21 -59.03 22.92
C ARG A 204 -18.19 -60.10 24.00
N GLY A 205 -17.62 -59.79 25.17
CA GLY A 205 -17.60 -60.70 26.33
C GLY A 205 -19.00 -61.09 26.80
N TYR A 206 -19.97 -60.17 26.76
CA TYR A 206 -21.35 -60.46 27.15
C TYR A 206 -22.00 -61.46 26.20
N MET A 207 -21.82 -61.27 24.89
CA MET A 207 -22.34 -62.19 23.87
C MET A 207 -21.72 -63.59 24.01
N GLU A 208 -20.41 -63.67 24.23
CA GLU A 208 -19.72 -64.95 24.49
C GLU A 208 -20.25 -65.66 25.75
N ALA A 209 -20.50 -64.90 26.83
CA ALA A 209 -21.05 -65.45 28.08
C ALA A 209 -22.47 -66.00 27.90
N ILE A 210 -23.32 -65.31 27.13
CA ILE A 210 -24.67 -65.80 26.78
C ILE A 210 -24.58 -67.10 26.00
N VAL A 211 -23.72 -67.17 24.98
CA VAL A 211 -23.60 -68.36 24.13
C VAL A 211 -23.11 -69.56 24.93
N LYS A 212 -22.15 -69.38 25.85
CA LYS A 212 -21.56 -70.48 26.64
C LYS A 212 -22.42 -70.96 27.81
N GLY A 213 -23.10 -70.05 28.53
CA GLY A 213 -23.75 -70.37 29.80
C GLY A 213 -25.21 -69.95 29.90
N GLY A 214 -25.78 -69.33 28.88
CA GLY A 214 -27.12 -68.75 28.89
C GLY A 214 -27.18 -67.37 29.53
N ALA A 215 -28.26 -66.63 29.26
CA ALA A 215 -28.43 -65.24 29.71
C ALA A 215 -28.48 -65.07 31.25
N SER A 216 -28.91 -66.11 31.98
CA SER A 216 -29.06 -66.10 33.43
C SER A 216 -27.81 -66.58 34.18
N SER A 217 -26.74 -66.97 33.47
CA SER A 217 -25.50 -67.43 34.09
C SER A 217 -24.89 -66.32 34.98
N ALA A 218 -24.12 -66.71 36.01
CA ALA A 218 -23.45 -65.74 36.87
C ALA A 218 -22.49 -64.83 36.07
N SER A 219 -21.73 -65.42 35.15
CA SER A 219 -20.84 -64.71 34.22
C SER A 219 -21.60 -63.73 33.33
N SER A 220 -22.71 -64.15 32.71
CA SER A 220 -23.55 -63.28 31.87
C SER A 220 -24.11 -62.09 32.65
N ARG A 221 -24.53 -62.29 33.91
CA ARG A 221 -25.05 -61.22 34.78
C ARG A 221 -23.95 -60.23 35.18
N GLU A 222 -22.75 -60.70 35.45
CA GLU A 222 -21.61 -59.85 35.80
C GLU A 222 -21.17 -58.98 34.61
N VAL A 223 -21.01 -59.57 33.43
CA VAL A 223 -20.64 -58.80 32.23
C VAL A 223 -21.75 -57.82 31.84
N LYS A 224 -23.03 -58.19 31.99
CA LYS A 224 -24.16 -57.27 31.80
C LYS A 224 -24.09 -56.07 32.76
N LYS A 225 -23.77 -56.30 34.03
CA LYS A 225 -23.60 -55.22 35.03
C LYS A 225 -22.48 -54.26 34.63
N ASN A 226 -21.37 -54.78 34.09
CA ASN A 226 -20.27 -53.96 33.58
C ASN A 226 -20.70 -53.14 32.36
N LEU A 227 -21.46 -53.75 31.44
CA LEU A 227 -22.03 -53.06 30.28
C LEU A 227 -23.01 -51.95 30.70
N ASP A 228 -23.88 -52.21 31.67
CA ASP A 228 -24.82 -51.20 32.21
C ASP A 228 -24.09 -50.05 32.91
N ASN A 229 -22.98 -50.34 33.60
CA ASN A 229 -22.13 -49.32 34.22
C ASN A 229 -21.43 -48.46 33.16
N LEU A 230 -20.92 -49.07 32.09
CA LEU A 230 -20.37 -48.36 30.94
C LEU A 230 -21.42 -47.46 30.28
N GLY A 231 -22.65 -47.95 30.09
CA GLY A 231 -23.74 -47.15 29.54
C GLY A 231 -24.08 -45.91 30.37
N ARG A 232 -24.00 -46.00 31.71
CA ARG A 232 -24.32 -44.86 32.60
C ARG A 232 -23.19 -43.84 32.71
N LYS A 233 -21.94 -44.29 32.84
CA LYS A 233 -20.79 -43.42 33.14
C LYS A 233 -20.00 -43.04 31.87
N GLY A 234 -20.01 -43.92 30.89
CA GLY A 234 -19.13 -43.81 29.74
C GLY A 234 -19.52 -42.76 28.72
N ILE A 235 -20.81 -42.39 28.61
CA ILE A 235 -21.23 -41.28 27.75
C ILE A 235 -20.59 -39.96 28.21
N ARG A 236 -20.57 -39.69 29.52
CA ARG A 236 -19.97 -38.46 30.05
C ARG A 236 -18.46 -38.44 29.85
N PHE A 237 -17.79 -39.57 30.12
CA PHE A 237 -16.36 -39.72 29.84
C PHE A 237 -16.07 -39.46 28.36
N TRP A 238 -16.85 -40.06 27.46
CA TRP A 238 -16.70 -39.87 26.02
C TRP A 238 -16.83 -38.40 25.59
N GLN A 239 -17.86 -37.71 26.07
CA GLN A 239 -18.05 -36.28 25.79
C GLN A 239 -16.86 -35.44 26.25
N MET A 240 -16.32 -35.71 27.43
CA MET A 240 -15.16 -34.98 27.96
C MET A 240 -13.89 -35.27 27.16
N SER A 241 -13.69 -36.51 26.73
CA SER A 241 -12.56 -36.90 25.86
C SER A 241 -12.64 -36.25 24.48
N GLU A 242 -13.83 -36.23 23.86
CA GLU A 242 -14.05 -35.56 22.57
C GLU A 242 -13.87 -34.03 22.70
N GLU A 243 -14.36 -33.43 23.79
CA GLU A 243 -14.13 -32.02 24.07
C GLU A 243 -12.63 -31.72 24.25
N MET A 244 -11.88 -32.58 24.94
CA MET A 244 -10.44 -32.44 25.11
C MET A 244 -9.70 -32.48 23.78
N GLU A 245 -10.06 -33.43 22.91
CA GLU A 245 -9.46 -33.55 21.58
C GLU A 245 -9.77 -32.32 20.72
N GLY A 246 -11.03 -31.88 20.71
CA GLY A 246 -11.43 -30.64 20.03
C GLY A 246 -10.64 -29.42 20.52
N ARG A 247 -10.41 -29.30 21.83
CA ARG A 247 -9.59 -28.23 22.42
C ARG A 247 -8.13 -28.31 22.01
N ASN A 248 -7.55 -29.51 21.93
CA ASN A 248 -6.16 -29.67 21.48
C ASN A 248 -5.99 -29.19 20.03
N ILE A 249 -6.92 -29.57 19.15
CA ILE A 249 -6.94 -29.13 17.74
C ILE A 249 -7.06 -27.60 17.65
N GLU A 250 -7.96 -27.00 18.44
CA GLU A 250 -8.14 -25.55 18.48
C GLU A 250 -6.88 -24.82 18.97
N ILE A 251 -6.24 -25.34 20.02
CA ILE A 251 -4.98 -24.82 20.56
C ILE A 251 -3.87 -24.88 19.51
N ASP A 252 -3.72 -25.99 18.79
CA ASP A 252 -2.66 -26.17 17.79
C ASP A 252 -2.86 -25.24 16.59
N SER A 253 -4.10 -25.10 16.13
CA SER A 253 -4.47 -24.15 15.07
C SER A 253 -4.17 -22.70 15.49
N LEU A 254 -4.62 -22.29 16.67
CA LEU A 254 -4.42 -20.94 17.16
C LEU A 254 -2.95 -20.64 17.47
N ARG A 255 -2.19 -21.62 17.98
CA ARG A 255 -0.74 -21.50 18.20
C ARG A 255 0.00 -21.29 16.89
N THR A 256 -0.38 -22.01 15.83
CA THR A 256 0.18 -21.82 14.49
C THR A 256 -0.07 -20.40 13.98
N TYR A 257 -1.30 -19.91 14.11
CA TYR A 257 -1.66 -18.53 13.76
C TYR A 257 -0.90 -17.50 14.58
N HIS A 258 -0.79 -17.70 15.90
CA HIS A 258 -0.07 -16.81 16.82
C HIS A 258 1.41 -16.69 16.44
N ASN A 259 2.07 -17.82 16.20
CA ASN A 259 3.47 -17.86 15.79
C ASN A 259 3.69 -17.19 14.43
N TRP A 260 2.77 -17.40 13.49
CA TRP A 260 2.80 -16.69 12.21
C TRP A 260 2.65 -15.18 12.39
N ALA A 261 1.69 -14.72 13.20
CA ALA A 261 1.49 -13.29 13.49
C ALA A 261 2.72 -12.66 14.15
N LEU A 262 3.34 -13.34 15.12
CA LEU A 262 4.60 -12.93 15.73
C LEU A 262 5.74 -12.83 14.70
N SER A 263 5.85 -13.80 13.79
CA SER A 263 6.84 -13.77 12.72
C SER A 263 6.64 -12.55 11.81
N GLN A 264 5.41 -12.25 11.41
CA GLN A 264 5.10 -11.06 10.60
C GLN A 264 5.38 -9.75 11.35
N ALA A 265 5.10 -9.70 12.66
CA ALA A 265 5.36 -8.54 13.51
C ALA A 265 6.86 -8.20 13.65
N ASN A 266 7.73 -9.20 13.50
CA ASN A 266 9.18 -9.05 13.64
C ASN A 266 9.92 -9.04 12.29
N LYS A 267 9.24 -9.34 11.18
CA LYS A 267 9.84 -9.41 9.85
C LYS A 267 10.54 -8.11 9.45
N GLU A 268 11.66 -8.23 8.74
CA GLU A 268 12.32 -7.14 8.01
C GLU A 268 12.08 -7.36 6.51
N THR A 269 11.36 -6.45 5.86
CA THR A 269 11.04 -6.56 4.44
C THR A 269 10.92 -5.18 3.81
N LYS A 270 11.12 -5.12 2.50
CA LYS A 270 10.83 -3.96 1.67
C LYS A 270 9.47 -4.15 1.01
N PHE A 271 8.65 -3.11 1.03
CA PHE A 271 7.33 -3.10 0.43
C PHE A 271 7.37 -2.54 -0.98
N ALA A 272 8.31 -1.65 -1.29
CA ALA A 272 8.59 -1.08 -2.59
C ALA A 272 9.77 -1.82 -3.25
N ARG A 273 9.47 -2.63 -4.27
CA ARG A 273 10.49 -3.29 -5.10
C ARG A 273 10.93 -2.37 -6.22
N VAL A 274 12.14 -1.84 -6.10
CA VAL A 274 12.73 -0.95 -7.11
C VAL A 274 13.14 -1.73 -8.35
N VAL A 275 12.50 -1.44 -9.48
CA VAL A 275 12.83 -2.02 -10.80
C VAL A 275 13.65 -1.05 -11.63
N GLN A 276 13.37 0.24 -11.49
CA GLN A 276 14.19 1.30 -12.07
C GLN A 276 14.64 2.21 -10.94
N ARG A 277 15.96 2.31 -10.74
CA ARG A 277 16.56 3.22 -9.75
C ARG A 277 16.58 4.65 -10.28
N PRO A 278 16.44 5.66 -9.39
CA PRO A 278 16.70 7.03 -9.77
C PRO A 278 18.19 7.24 -10.07
N PHE A 279 18.48 8.19 -10.95
CA PHE A 279 19.84 8.64 -11.24
C PHE A 279 19.84 10.17 -11.45
N PRO A 280 20.97 10.86 -11.22
CA PRO A 280 21.10 12.27 -11.50
C PRO A 280 21.11 12.49 -13.02
N ALA A 281 20.19 13.33 -13.51
CA ALA A 281 20.13 13.62 -14.94
C ALA A 281 21.28 14.53 -15.38
N ASP A 282 21.89 14.14 -16.50
CA ASP A 282 22.95 14.82 -17.24
C ASP A 282 22.42 15.93 -18.16
N ARG A 283 21.11 15.98 -18.39
CA ARG A 283 20.45 17.04 -19.18
C ARG A 283 19.28 17.67 -18.42
N LYS A 284 19.16 19.00 -18.54
CA LYS A 284 18.00 19.74 -18.04
C LYS A 284 16.69 19.24 -18.68
N TYR A 285 15.66 19.10 -17.85
CA TYR A 285 14.32 18.75 -18.26
C TYR A 285 13.49 20.01 -18.63
N TRP A 286 13.63 21.07 -17.85
CA TRP A 286 12.88 22.32 -18.00
C TRP A 286 13.79 23.55 -17.78
N PRO A 287 13.58 24.70 -18.44
CA PRO A 287 12.59 24.95 -19.49
C PRO A 287 13.03 24.45 -20.88
N LYS A 288 12.05 23.99 -21.68
CA LYS A 288 12.23 23.65 -23.10
C LYS A 288 12.28 24.94 -23.94
N ARG A 289 13.42 25.65 -23.90
CA ARG A 289 13.58 27.01 -24.47
C ARG A 289 13.07 27.15 -25.90
N THR A 290 13.42 26.23 -26.80
CA THR A 290 13.00 26.29 -28.21
C THR A 290 11.48 26.30 -28.36
N LEU A 291 10.78 25.49 -27.56
CA LEU A 291 9.32 25.44 -27.59
C LEU A 291 8.71 26.75 -27.08
N ILE A 292 9.24 27.30 -25.98
CA ILE A 292 8.75 28.55 -25.40
C ILE A 292 8.97 29.73 -26.37
N VAL A 293 10.15 29.82 -26.98
CA VAL A 293 10.47 30.86 -27.97
C VAL A 293 9.54 30.75 -29.17
N LEU A 294 9.35 29.55 -29.73
CA LEU A 294 8.47 29.33 -30.88
C LEU A 294 7.02 29.72 -30.57
N LEU A 295 6.49 29.28 -29.42
CA LEU A 295 5.13 29.62 -29.00
C LEU A 295 4.97 31.14 -28.74
N SER A 296 5.99 31.77 -28.15
CA SER A 296 5.99 33.22 -27.91
C SER A 296 5.94 34.01 -29.21
N VAL A 297 6.72 33.59 -30.22
CA VAL A 297 6.72 34.20 -31.55
C VAL A 297 5.37 34.00 -32.25
N LEU A 298 4.80 32.79 -32.21
CA LEU A 298 3.49 32.52 -32.80
C LEU A 298 2.39 33.36 -32.16
N PHE A 299 2.39 33.48 -30.83
CA PHE A 299 1.41 34.28 -30.10
C PHE A 299 1.58 35.77 -30.37
N ALA A 300 2.82 36.28 -30.40
CA ALA A 300 3.11 37.66 -30.74
C ALA A 300 2.71 38.00 -32.18
N LEU A 301 2.95 37.09 -33.12
CA LEU A 301 2.49 37.23 -34.50
C LEU A 301 0.96 37.23 -34.57
N PHE A 302 0.29 36.30 -33.89
CA PHE A 302 -1.17 36.28 -33.85
C PHE A 302 -1.74 37.60 -33.33
N ILE A 303 -1.29 38.08 -32.17
CA ILE A 303 -1.72 39.39 -31.63
C ILE A 303 -1.35 40.52 -32.61
N GLY A 304 -0.14 40.51 -33.16
CA GLY A 304 0.31 41.50 -34.14
C GLY A 304 -0.61 41.57 -35.36
N THR A 305 -1.08 40.43 -35.88
CA THR A 305 -2.02 40.40 -37.01
C THR A 305 -3.38 41.00 -36.66
N VAL A 306 -3.90 40.73 -35.46
CA VAL A 306 -5.16 41.33 -34.96
C VAL A 306 -5.01 42.85 -34.81
N VAL A 307 -3.90 43.32 -34.22
CA VAL A 307 -3.63 44.76 -34.04
C VAL A 307 -3.50 45.45 -35.39
N VAL A 308 -2.74 44.88 -36.32
CA VAL A 308 -2.60 45.43 -37.68
C VAL A 308 -3.95 45.47 -38.39
N ALA A 309 -4.78 44.44 -38.27
CA ALA A 309 -6.13 44.43 -38.85
C ALA A 309 -7.03 45.53 -38.28
N ALA A 310 -6.96 45.78 -36.98
CA ALA A 310 -7.69 46.87 -36.34
C ALA A 310 -7.20 48.25 -36.80
N VAL A 311 -5.88 48.45 -36.91
CA VAL A 311 -5.28 49.71 -37.37
C VAL A 311 -5.59 49.98 -38.83
N ASP A 312 -5.48 48.97 -39.70
CA ASP A 312 -5.78 49.11 -41.14
C ASP A 312 -7.27 49.46 -41.35
N ARG A 313 -8.16 48.87 -40.53
CA ARG A 313 -9.59 49.24 -40.51
C ARG A 313 -9.83 50.67 -40.05
N SER A 314 -9.10 51.17 -39.06
CA SER A 314 -9.28 52.54 -38.56
C SER A 314 -8.79 53.64 -39.52
N LYS A 315 -7.93 53.27 -40.48
CA LYS A 315 -7.38 54.17 -41.49
C LYS A 315 -8.16 54.14 -42.82
N SER A 316 -9.12 53.23 -42.95
CA SER A 316 -9.97 53.05 -44.12
C SER A 316 -11.39 53.54 -43.83
#